data_AF-A0A7X3QES5-F1
#
_entry.id   AF-A0A7X3QES5-F1
#
_cell.length_a   1.000
_cell.length_b   1.000
_cell.length_c   1.000
_cell.angle_alpha   90.00
_cell.angle_beta   90.00
_cell.angle_gamma   90.00
#
_symmetry.space_group_name_H-M   'P 1'
#
loop_
_entity.id
_entity.type
_entity.pdbx_description
1 polymer ?
#
loop_
_entity_poly.entity_id
_entity_poly.type
_entity_poly.pdbx_seq_one_letter_code
_entity_poly.pdbx_strand_id
1 'polypeptide(L)'
;MRGQPSSGAIVNVTSTAGHLRLPGNAVYTASKHAMIGLTEAMALEYKPLGVSIYSVAPGVYPTTRFGANTGKWIEEGDDQLVGLSKCLRAQIIAVGEQMATRGAGLADSRRLPTGSCNA
;
A
#
# COMPACT_ATOMS: atom_id res chain seq x y z
N MET A 1 -17.20 -0.74 37.48
CA MET A 1 -16.26 -1.00 36.37
C MET A 1 -16.75 -2.22 35.61
N ARG A 2 -17.11 -2.11 34.33
CA ARG A 2 -17.49 -3.30 33.54
C ARG A 2 -16.22 -4.11 33.28
N GLY A 3 -16.21 -5.38 33.69
CA GLY A 3 -15.08 -6.29 33.44
C GLY A 3 -14.84 -6.42 31.95
N GLN A 4 -13.60 -6.21 31.51
CA GLN A 4 -13.23 -6.50 30.13
C GLN A 4 -13.32 -8.02 29.89
N PRO A 5 -13.81 -8.46 28.73
CA PRO A 5 -13.76 -9.87 28.35
C PRO A 5 -12.30 -10.36 28.40
N SER A 6 -12.10 -11.64 28.74
CA SER A 6 -10.77 -12.29 28.76
C SER A 6 -10.21 -12.55 27.36
N SER A 7 -10.75 -11.90 26.33
CA SER A 7 -10.33 -12.00 24.93
C SER A 7 -10.07 -10.60 24.37
N GLY A 8 -9.04 -10.50 23.54
CA GLY A 8 -8.56 -9.25 22.96
C GLY A 8 -8.56 -9.28 21.43
N ALA A 9 -8.51 -8.10 20.82
CA ALA A 9 -8.33 -7.96 19.38
C ALA A 9 -7.22 -6.97 19.04
N ILE A 10 -6.39 -7.32 18.06
CA ILE A 10 -5.38 -6.43 17.46
C ILE A 10 -5.78 -6.19 16.01
N VAL A 11 -5.74 -4.92 15.58
CA VAL A 11 -5.99 -4.54 14.19
C VAL A 11 -4.77 -3.81 13.64
N ASN A 12 -4.07 -4.45 12.71
CA ASN A 12 -2.94 -3.88 12.01
C ASN A 12 -3.40 -3.07 10.79
N VAL A 13 -2.89 -1.85 10.64
CA VAL A 13 -3.18 -1.01 9.48
C VAL A 13 -2.13 -1.26 8.40
N THR A 14 -2.51 -2.01 7.37
CA THR A 14 -1.67 -2.32 6.22
C THR A 14 -1.87 -1.24 5.14
N SER A 15 -2.11 -1.64 3.89
CA SER A 15 -2.37 -0.79 2.73
C SER A 15 -2.77 -1.71 1.57
N THR A 16 -3.57 -1.22 0.62
CA THR A 16 -3.76 -1.93 -0.66
C THR A 16 -2.42 -2.12 -1.40
N ALA A 17 -1.43 -1.26 -1.14
CA ALA A 17 -0.05 -1.45 -1.61
C ALA A 17 0.57 -2.76 -1.13
N GLY A 18 0.15 -3.29 0.03
CA GLY A 18 0.59 -4.59 0.53
C GLY A 18 0.09 -5.78 -0.30
N HIS A 19 -0.81 -5.57 -1.26
CA HIS A 19 -1.28 -6.63 -2.16
C HIS A 19 -0.91 -6.38 -3.63
N LEU A 20 -0.26 -5.25 -3.92
CA LEU A 20 -0.03 -4.76 -5.27
C LEU A 20 1.46 -4.52 -5.52
N ARG A 21 1.80 -4.26 -6.78
CA ARG A 21 3.15 -3.84 -7.17
C ARG A 21 3.06 -2.38 -7.61
N LEU A 22 3.57 -1.46 -6.78
CA LEU A 22 3.58 -0.03 -7.07
C LEU A 22 5.01 0.41 -7.44
N PRO A 23 5.28 0.68 -8.73
CA PRO A 23 6.55 1.29 -9.15
C PRO A 23 6.83 2.58 -8.37
N GLY A 24 8.10 2.89 -8.09
CA GLY A 24 8.49 4.05 -7.27
C GLY A 24 8.19 3.93 -5.76
N ASN A 25 7.48 2.89 -5.32
CA ASN A 25 7.16 2.64 -3.91
C ASN A 25 7.65 1.27 -3.42
N ALA A 26 8.77 0.77 -3.94
CA ALA A 26 9.25 -0.58 -3.65
C ALA A 26 9.38 -0.87 -2.15
N VAL A 27 10.02 0.03 -1.40
CA VAL A 27 10.22 -0.12 0.06
C VAL A 27 8.88 -0.05 0.82
N TYR A 28 8.00 0.86 0.45
CA TYR A 28 6.67 0.96 1.05
C TYR A 28 5.82 -0.28 0.76
N THR A 29 5.84 -0.75 -0.48
CA THR A 29 5.16 -1.98 -0.93
C THR A 29 5.67 -3.20 -0.16
N ALA A 30 7.00 -3.35 -0.05
CA ALA A 30 7.63 -4.44 0.69
C ALA A 30 7.27 -4.42 2.17
N SER A 31 7.34 -3.26 2.83
CA SER A 31 6.99 -3.14 4.26
C SER A 31 5.51 -3.42 4.52
N LYS A 32 4.60 -3.02 3.62
CA LYS A 32 3.18 -3.33 3.73
C LYS A 32 2.85 -4.79 3.42
N HIS A 33 3.60 -5.45 2.54
CA HIS A 33 3.57 -6.91 2.38
C HIS A 33 4.02 -7.62 3.66
N ALA A 34 5.13 -7.18 4.25
CA ALA A 34 5.66 -7.76 5.47
C ALA A 34 4.66 -7.65 6.65
N MET A 35 3.95 -6.54 6.75
CA MET A 35 2.90 -6.36 7.77
C MET A 35 1.71 -7.32 7.59
N ILE A 36 1.38 -7.71 6.35
CA ILE A 36 0.35 -8.73 6.09
C ILE A 36 0.83 -10.08 6.60
N GLY A 37 2.02 -10.51 6.20
CA GLY A 37 2.60 -11.77 6.67
C GLY A 37 2.78 -11.82 8.19
N LEU A 38 3.19 -10.71 8.81
CA LEU A 38 3.25 -10.57 10.27
C LEU A 38 1.88 -10.76 10.91
N THR A 39 0.84 -10.12 10.36
CA THR A 39 -0.54 -10.23 10.88
C THR A 39 -1.03 -11.68 10.82
N GLU A 40 -0.79 -12.36 9.70
CA GLU A 40 -1.21 -13.75 9.50
C GLU A 40 -0.48 -14.71 10.45
N ALA A 41 0.84 -14.54 10.62
CA ALA A 41 1.63 -15.34 11.56
C ALA A 41 1.16 -15.13 13.01
N MET A 42 1.03 -13.87 13.45
CA MET A 42 0.55 -13.57 14.80
C MET A 42 -0.87 -14.08 15.04
N ALA A 43 -1.77 -14.03 14.05
CA ALA A 43 -3.12 -14.56 14.21
C ALA A 43 -3.12 -16.05 14.55
N LEU A 44 -2.16 -16.83 14.04
CA LEU A 44 -2.00 -18.24 14.37
C LEU A 44 -1.40 -18.43 15.77
N GLU A 45 -0.34 -17.69 16.09
CA GLU A 45 0.38 -17.78 17.37
C GLU A 45 -0.47 -17.38 18.58
N TYR A 46 -1.31 -16.36 18.41
CA TYR A 46 -2.07 -15.75 19.51
C TYR A 46 -3.50 -16.31 19.65
N LYS A 47 -3.97 -17.11 18.69
CA LYS A 47 -5.29 -17.76 18.77
C LYS A 47 -5.48 -18.63 20.02
N PRO A 48 -4.51 -19.47 20.47
CA PRO A 48 -4.65 -20.24 21.71
C PRO A 48 -4.76 -19.38 22.97
N LEU A 49 -4.29 -18.13 22.91
CA LEU A 49 -4.37 -17.16 24.01
C LEU A 49 -5.70 -16.36 23.99
N GLY A 50 -6.61 -16.67 23.07
CA GLY A 50 -7.89 -15.97 22.93
C GLY A 50 -7.77 -14.56 22.34
N VAL A 51 -6.67 -14.24 21.67
CA VAL A 51 -6.45 -12.94 21.01
C VAL A 51 -6.63 -13.09 19.50
N SER A 52 -7.55 -12.32 18.94
CA SER A 52 -7.81 -12.29 17.50
C SER A 52 -7.03 -11.16 16.84
N ILE A 53 -6.44 -11.41 15.67
CA ILE A 53 -5.59 -10.42 14.99
C ILE A 53 -6.06 -10.28 13.55
N TYR A 54 -6.31 -9.04 13.14
CA TYR A 54 -6.84 -8.69 11.83
C TYR A 54 -5.98 -7.63 11.15
N SER A 55 -6.06 -7.56 9.82
CA SER A 55 -5.53 -6.43 9.06
C SER A 55 -6.64 -5.65 8.39
N VAL A 56 -6.43 -4.34 8.25
CA VAL A 56 -7.20 -3.48 7.36
C VAL A 56 -6.27 -2.87 6.33
N ALA A 57 -6.67 -2.90 5.06
CA ALA A 57 -5.88 -2.42 3.94
C ALA A 57 -6.53 -1.17 3.30
N PRO A 58 -6.26 0.04 3.81
CA PRO A 58 -6.77 1.26 3.19
C PRO A 58 -6.25 1.46 1.78
N GLY A 59 -7.12 1.94 0.89
CA GLY A 59 -6.77 2.43 -0.44
C GLY A 59 -6.45 3.93 -0.46
N VAL A 60 -6.36 4.50 -1.66
CA VAL A 60 -6.21 5.95 -1.83
C VAL A 60 -7.49 6.64 -1.33
N TYR A 61 -7.33 7.64 -0.47
CA TYR A 61 -8.45 8.41 0.05
C TYR A 61 -8.20 9.92 -0.14
N PRO A 62 -9.15 10.67 -0.74
CA PRO A 62 -8.92 12.02 -1.25
C PRO A 62 -8.62 13.06 -0.17
N THR A 63 -9.02 12.82 1.08
CA THR A 63 -8.77 13.75 2.18
C THR A 63 -7.43 13.53 2.89
N THR A 64 -6.70 12.47 2.53
CA THR A 64 -5.39 12.19 3.14
C THR A 64 -4.27 12.95 2.44
N ARG A 65 -3.21 13.30 3.17
CA ARG A 65 -2.02 13.96 2.61
C ARG A 65 -1.00 12.98 2.00
N PHE A 66 -1.39 11.74 1.73
CA PHE A 66 -0.46 10.69 1.29
C PHE A 66 0.29 11.08 0.01
N GLY A 67 -0.43 11.51 -1.05
CA GLY A 67 0.19 11.94 -2.30
C GLY A 67 1.00 13.24 -2.19
N ALA A 68 0.58 14.15 -1.30
CA ALA A 68 1.30 15.41 -1.07
C ALA A 68 2.65 15.18 -0.38
N ASN A 69 2.74 14.17 0.49
CA ASN A 69 3.98 13.86 1.22
C ASN A 69 4.99 13.08 0.38
N THR A 70 4.55 12.40 -0.69
CA THR A 70 5.41 11.58 -1.56
C THR A 70 5.86 12.30 -2.84
N GLY A 71 5.27 13.45 -3.17
CA GLY A 71 5.54 14.15 -4.43
C GLY A 71 6.80 15.03 -4.47
N LYS A 72 7.43 15.33 -3.33
CA LYS A 72 8.49 16.36 -3.26
C LYS A 72 9.80 16.01 -3.98
N TRP A 73 10.06 14.74 -4.28
CA TRP A 73 11.38 14.27 -4.73
C TRP A 73 11.44 13.90 -6.21
N ILE A 74 10.41 14.26 -6.99
CA ILE A 74 10.24 13.76 -8.37
C ILE A 74 10.85 14.73 -9.40
N GLU A 75 11.07 15.98 -9.01
CA GLU A 75 11.53 17.05 -9.91
C GLU A 75 12.96 17.52 -9.64
N GLU A 76 13.65 16.87 -8.70
CA GLU A 76 14.99 17.26 -8.26
C GLU A 76 15.99 16.14 -8.58
N GLY A 77 17.17 16.49 -9.11
CA GLY A 77 18.26 15.54 -9.39
C GLY A 77 18.73 15.54 -10.85
N ASP A 78 19.45 14.48 -11.22
CA ASP A 78 19.95 14.24 -12.58
C ASP A 78 18.79 14.10 -13.59
N ASP A 79 18.92 14.70 -14.77
CA ASP A 79 17.87 14.76 -15.79
C ASP A 79 17.33 13.37 -16.19
N GLN A 80 18.20 12.35 -16.26
CA GLN A 80 17.78 10.98 -16.57
C GLN A 80 16.94 10.38 -15.44
N LEU A 81 17.35 10.62 -14.18
CA LEU A 81 16.64 10.16 -13.00
C LEU A 81 15.31 10.89 -12.81
N VAL A 82 15.26 12.18 -13.13
CA VAL A 82 14.03 12.98 -13.13
C VAL A 82 13.07 12.47 -14.20
N GLY A 83 13.56 12.17 -15.41
CA GLY A 83 12.77 11.55 -16.48
C GLY A 83 12.14 10.22 -16.04
N LEU A 84 12.94 9.32 -15.46
CA LEU A 84 12.45 8.06 -14.92
C LEU A 84 11.44 8.26 -13.78
N SER A 85 11.71 9.17 -12.84
CA SER A 85 10.86 9.45 -11.69
C SER A 85 9.49 10.00 -12.10
N LYS A 86 9.45 10.90 -13.09
CA LYS A 86 8.21 11.40 -13.70
C LYS A 86 7.40 10.26 -14.31
N CYS A 87 8.08 9.31 -14.97
CA CYS A 87 7.40 8.18 -15.58
C CYS A 87 6.83 7.18 -14.56
N LEU A 88 7.61 6.85 -13.53
CA LEU A 88 7.15 6.03 -12.41
C LEU A 88 5.97 6.68 -11.68
N ARG A 89 5.95 8.02 -11.56
CA ARG A 89 4.83 8.74 -10.98
C ARG A 89 3.54 8.60 -11.78
N ALA A 90 3.61 8.69 -13.11
CA ALA A 90 2.46 8.48 -13.98
C ALA A 90 1.87 7.07 -13.79
N GLN A 91 2.73 6.06 -13.64
CA GLN A 91 2.32 4.69 -13.33
C GLN A 91 1.62 4.58 -11.96
N ILE A 92 2.14 5.23 -10.92
CA ILE A 92 1.50 5.25 -9.59
C ILE A 92 0.09 5.86 -9.66
N ILE A 93 -0.07 6.99 -10.37
CA ILE A 93 -1.36 7.66 -10.53
C ILE A 93 -2.35 6.74 -11.25
N ALA A 94 -1.93 6.12 -12.36
CA ALA A 94 -2.77 5.19 -13.10
C ALA A 94 -3.22 3.97 -12.27
N VAL A 95 -2.36 3.44 -11.39
CA VAL A 95 -2.78 2.40 -10.42
C VAL A 95 -3.83 2.93 -9.44
N GLY A 96 -3.63 4.14 -8.92
CA GLY A 96 -4.59 4.80 -8.03
C GLY A 96 -5.97 5.01 -8.68
N GLU A 97 -6.01 5.42 -9.94
CA GLU A 97 -7.24 5.57 -10.72
C GLU A 97 -7.95 4.23 -10.96
N GLN A 98 -7.19 3.16 -11.26
CA GLN A 98 -7.74 1.81 -11.36
C GLN A 98 -8.36 1.34 -10.04
N MET A 99 -7.76 1.68 -8.89
CA MET A 99 -8.35 1.36 -7.58
C MET A 99 -9.63 2.14 -7.34
N ALA A 100 -9.65 3.44 -7.67
CA ALA A 100 -10.81 4.30 -7.44
C ALA A 100 -12.06 3.85 -8.23
N THR A 101 -11.86 3.22 -9.39
CA THR A 101 -12.94 2.78 -10.29
C THR A 101 -13.38 1.32 -10.08
N ARG A 102 -12.57 0.47 -9.42
CA ARG A 102 -12.81 -0.99 -9.33
C ARG A 102 -13.38 -1.50 -7.99
N GLY A 103 -13.69 -0.63 -7.04
CA GLY A 103 -14.22 -1.06 -5.74
C GLY A 103 -13.25 -2.01 -5.02
N ALA A 104 -13.70 -3.18 -4.60
CA ALA A 104 -12.89 -4.18 -3.88
C ALA A 104 -11.89 -4.97 -4.76
N GLY A 105 -11.87 -4.74 -6.08
CA GLY A 105 -10.95 -5.43 -6.99
C GLY A 105 -9.53 -4.86 -6.96
N LEU A 106 -8.51 -5.72 -6.88
CA LEU A 106 -7.10 -5.30 -7.00
C LEU A 106 -6.81 -4.70 -8.38
N ALA A 107 -6.02 -3.61 -8.41
CA ALA A 107 -5.47 -3.06 -9.65
C ALA A 107 -4.45 -4.03 -10.29
N ASP A 108 -4.35 -4.07 -11.62
CA ASP A 108 -3.36 -4.90 -12.32
C ASP A 108 -2.22 -4.02 -12.80
N SER A 109 -1.15 -3.98 -12.02
CA SER A 109 0.03 -3.18 -12.34
C SER A 109 0.80 -3.67 -13.57
N ARG A 110 0.45 -4.82 -14.16
CA ARG A 110 1.00 -5.29 -15.45
C ARG A 110 0.34 -4.66 -16.67
N ARG A 111 -0.83 -4.05 -16.53
CA ARG A 111 -1.57 -3.38 -17.62
C ARG A 111 -1.35 -1.87 -17.66
N LEU A 112 -0.35 -1.36 -16.94
CA LEU A 112 -0.05 0.07 -16.95
C LEU A 112 0.51 0.46 -18.32
N PRO A 113 0.15 1.64 -18.85
CA PRO A 113 0.68 2.11 -20.12
C PRO A 113 2.21 2.21 -20.02
N THR A 114 2.91 1.28 -20.65
CA THR A 114 4.38 1.25 -20.75
C THR A 114 4.90 2.27 -21.76
N GLY A 115 4.02 2.85 -22.59
CA GLY A 115 4.37 3.65 -23.76
C GLY A 115 5.03 5.00 -23.50
N SER A 116 5.09 5.50 -22.26
CA SER A 116 5.75 6.77 -21.93
C SER A 116 7.11 6.62 -21.24
N CYS A 117 7.52 5.40 -20.87
CA CYS A 117 8.77 5.14 -20.14
C CYS A 117 9.83 4.45 -21.01
N ASN A 118 9.92 4.82 -22.29
CA ASN A 118 11.06 4.40 -23.09
C ASN A 118 12.25 5.29 -22.70
N ALA A 119 13.19 4.69 -21.96
CA ALA A 119 14.58 5.10 -22.00
C ALA A 119 15.17 4.77 -23.38
#